data_AF-A0A6H9YFM6-F1
#
_entry.id   AF-A0A6H9YFM6-F1
#
_cell.length_a   1.000
_cell.length_b   1.000
_cell.length_c   1.000
_cell.angle_alpha   90.00
_cell.angle_beta   90.00
_cell.angle_gamma   90.00
#
_symmetry.space_group_name_H-M   'P 1'
#
loop_
_entity.id
_entity.type
_entity.pdbx_description
1 polymer ?
#
loop_
_entity_poly.entity_id
_entity_poly.type
_entity_poly.pdbx_seq_one_letter_code
_entity_poly.pdbx_strand_id
1 'polypeptide(L)'
;MLALLDEEGGAVAIGLWTVCFTWAHRNTRKKGRTPGLLPKGLPRRMIGGEGQAAAELLVRVGLWEVAEDGGWQFHDFTDYLPSDKTRAARAEAGRKGAEARWGKKPPRGTDGNEPSQSQSASQPASQPGSHPSGHAGSHRGDGNEPSASHEDAGKPEAHDGSHAHGHWGPTPAPSPSPTPPSSPSPPPRSSSPQGAPAEAGGEGRQESSEGLARRHEAAQVIQMGLVAEIQNLRPEWSAASIRRALEHPDVTERPADLVRIAFVLVASDPETQHPGRLAADGPWWHLAARRQRPSPARPEWCGACESDSHRMVEVADGRVRRCPVCHPLEVRTA
;
A
#
# COMPACT_ATOMS: atom_id res chain seq x y z
N MET A 1 18.52 11.80 18.58
CA MET A 1 18.08 10.60 17.82
C MET A 1 19.26 9.88 17.15
N LEU A 2 20.19 10.56 16.48
CA LEU A 2 21.36 9.90 15.88
C LEU A 2 22.24 9.15 16.90
N ALA A 3 22.48 9.75 18.08
CA ALA A 3 23.20 9.09 19.17
C ALA A 3 22.57 7.77 19.66
N LEU A 4 21.28 7.53 19.36
CA LEU A 4 20.62 6.28 19.74
C LEU A 4 21.02 5.12 18.82
N LEU A 5 21.46 5.38 17.59
CA LEU A 5 21.89 4.33 16.66
C LEU A 5 23.25 3.72 17.03
N ASP A 6 24.06 4.47 17.76
CA ASP A 6 25.40 4.04 18.20
C ASP A 6 25.35 3.18 19.48
N GLU A 7 24.20 3.13 20.16
CA GLU A 7 23.99 2.38 21.40
C GLU A 7 23.58 0.92 21.11
N GLU A 8 24.06 0.00 21.94
CA GLU A 8 23.61 -1.41 21.88
C GLU A 8 22.10 -1.48 22.17
N GLY A 9 21.33 -2.05 21.25
CA GLY A 9 19.86 -2.06 21.31
C GLY A 9 19.18 -0.79 20.76
N GLY A 10 19.94 0.14 20.18
CA GLY A 10 19.45 1.39 19.60
C GLY A 10 18.31 1.22 18.59
N ALA A 11 18.46 0.27 17.67
CA ALA A 11 17.42 -0.03 16.67
C ALA A 11 16.10 -0.50 17.32
N VAL A 12 16.19 -1.30 18.38
CA VAL A 12 15.03 -1.78 19.15
C VAL A 12 14.37 -0.62 19.89
N ALA A 13 15.16 0.27 20.49
CA ALA A 13 14.67 1.48 21.15
C ALA A 13 13.98 2.45 20.18
N ILE A 14 14.49 2.63 18.96
CA ILE A 14 13.82 3.40 17.91
C ILE A 14 12.48 2.77 17.55
N GLY A 15 12.45 1.45 17.33
CA GLY A 15 11.22 0.71 17.05
C GLY A 15 10.18 0.91 18.16
N LEU A 16 10.59 0.75 19.42
CA LEU A 16 9.75 1.00 20.60
C LEU A 16 9.23 2.44 20.62
N TRP A 17 10.11 3.42 20.42
CA TRP A 17 9.74 4.84 20.41
C TRP A 17 8.66 5.10 19.37
N THR A 18 8.82 4.61 18.14
CA THR A 18 7.85 4.81 17.05
C THR A 18 6.49 4.20 17.39
N VAL A 19 6.44 2.95 17.85
CA VAL A 19 5.15 2.29 18.15
C VAL A 19 4.48 2.90 19.38
N CYS A 20 5.22 3.28 20.42
CA CYS A 20 4.66 3.96 21.58
C CYS A 20 4.22 5.40 21.27
N PHE A 21 4.89 6.09 20.35
CA PHE A 21 4.50 7.44 19.93
C PHE A 21 3.14 7.42 19.24
N THR A 22 2.91 6.48 18.33
CA THR A 22 1.59 6.29 17.69
C THR A 22 0.51 5.93 18.71
N TRP A 23 0.84 5.09 19.70
CA TRP A 23 -0.07 4.76 20.79
C TRP A 23 -0.41 5.98 21.64
N ALA A 24 0.59 6.79 22.04
CA ALA A 24 0.41 8.01 22.82
C ALA A 24 -0.49 8.98 22.07
N HIS A 25 -0.19 9.27 20.81
CA HIS A 25 -0.98 10.17 19.96
C HIS A 25 -2.43 9.73 19.78
N ARG A 26 -2.70 8.41 19.74
CA ARG A 26 -4.08 7.89 19.73
C ARG A 26 -4.79 8.09 21.06
N ASN A 27 -4.07 8.00 22.18
CA ASN A 27 -4.66 8.07 23.52
C ASN A 27 -4.75 9.49 24.09
N THR A 28 -3.98 10.45 23.57
CA THR A 28 -4.04 11.86 23.99
C THR A 28 -5.40 12.52 23.73
N ARG A 29 -6.20 11.95 22.82
CA ARG A 29 -7.57 12.41 22.53
C ARG A 29 -8.61 11.93 23.55
N LYS A 30 -8.26 11.01 24.44
CA LYS A 30 -9.19 10.46 25.44
C LYS A 30 -9.27 11.38 26.65
N LYS A 31 -10.49 11.70 27.09
CA LYS A 31 -10.73 12.54 28.28
C LYS A 31 -10.05 11.94 29.51
N GLY A 32 -9.33 12.77 30.27
CA GLY A 32 -8.68 12.37 31.53
C GLY A 32 -7.35 11.62 31.37
N ARG A 33 -6.72 11.64 30.19
CA ARG A 33 -5.37 11.09 29.98
C ARG A 33 -4.35 12.20 29.79
N THR A 34 -3.23 12.10 30.49
CA THR A 34 -2.08 12.99 30.31
C THR A 34 -1.42 12.72 28.95
N PRO A 35 -1.26 13.74 28.09
CA PRO A 35 -0.58 13.58 26.81
C PRO A 35 0.84 13.02 26.96
N GLY A 36 1.20 12.02 26.15
CA GLY A 36 2.53 11.42 26.16
C GLY A 36 2.80 10.43 27.29
N LEU A 37 1.88 10.24 28.24
CA LEU A 37 2.03 9.30 29.35
C LEU A 37 1.77 7.86 28.90
N LEU A 38 2.70 6.97 29.21
CA LEU A 38 2.70 5.56 28.89
C LEU A 38 2.64 4.72 30.18
N PRO A 39 1.76 3.71 30.26
CA PRO A 39 1.76 2.77 31.38
C PRO A 39 3.09 2.02 31.49
N LYS A 40 3.52 1.73 32.73
CA LYS A 40 4.77 1.00 33.04
C LYS A 40 4.99 -0.26 32.21
N GLY A 41 3.96 -1.09 32.05
CA GLY A 41 4.04 -2.37 31.32
C GLY A 41 3.93 -2.26 29.80
N LEU A 42 3.69 -1.06 29.25
CA LEU A 42 3.45 -0.89 27.81
C LEU A 42 4.67 -1.29 26.95
N PRO A 43 5.91 -0.88 27.26
CA PRO A 43 7.07 -1.26 26.43
C PRO A 43 7.24 -2.77 26.25
N ARG A 44 7.10 -3.52 27.35
CA ARG A 44 7.13 -4.99 27.33
C ARG A 44 6.03 -5.60 26.46
N ARG A 45 4.84 -4.99 26.45
CA ARG A 45 3.73 -5.45 25.61
C ARG A 45 3.97 -5.20 24.12
N MET A 46 4.70 -4.15 23.77
CA MET A 46 4.90 -3.76 22.37
C MET A 46 6.00 -4.57 21.69
N ILE A 47 7.11 -4.84 22.39
CA ILE A 47 8.29 -5.48 21.78
C ILE A 47 8.85 -6.67 22.60
N GLY A 48 8.13 -7.13 23.62
CA GLY A 48 8.52 -8.31 24.40
C GLY A 48 9.54 -8.02 25.51
N GLY A 49 10.39 -9.00 25.81
CA GLY A 49 11.30 -8.97 26.97
C GLY A 49 12.27 -7.80 26.99
N GLU A 50 12.68 -7.32 25.81
CA GLU A 50 13.63 -6.21 25.65
C GLU A 50 13.00 -4.83 25.88
N GLY A 51 11.67 -4.76 25.96
CA GLY A 51 10.95 -3.49 26.06
C GLY A 51 11.36 -2.62 27.25
N GLN A 52 11.72 -3.24 28.37
CA GLN A 52 12.16 -2.51 29.56
C GLN A 52 13.53 -1.85 29.35
N ALA A 53 14.52 -2.61 28.86
CA ALA A 53 15.86 -2.10 28.60
C ALA A 53 15.84 -1.00 27.53
N ALA A 54 15.03 -1.19 26.48
CA ALA A 54 14.82 -0.18 25.44
C ALA A 54 14.19 1.12 26.00
N ALA A 55 13.22 1.02 26.92
CA ALA A 55 12.62 2.19 27.57
C ALA A 55 13.64 2.94 28.45
N GLU A 56 14.46 2.21 29.21
CA GLU A 56 15.54 2.80 30.01
C GLU A 56 16.59 3.49 29.14
N LEU A 57 16.92 2.92 27.97
CA LEU A 57 17.78 3.57 26.99
C LEU A 57 17.16 4.87 26.46
N LEU A 58 15.86 4.88 26.14
CA LEU A 58 15.15 6.10 25.71
C LEU A 58 15.14 7.19 26.79
N VAL A 59 15.05 6.82 28.07
CA VAL A 59 15.20 7.78 29.18
C VAL A 59 16.63 8.31 29.25
N ARG A 60 17.62 7.43 29.15
CA ARG A 60 19.05 7.80 29.21
C ARG A 60 19.42 8.82 28.11
N VAL A 61 18.89 8.66 26.90
CA VAL A 61 19.14 9.60 25.79
C VAL A 61 18.22 10.82 25.78
N GLY A 62 17.40 11.01 26.82
CA GLY A 62 16.52 12.18 26.98
C GLY A 62 15.32 12.22 26.02
N LEU A 63 14.94 11.09 25.43
CA LEU A 63 13.73 11.02 24.61
C LEU A 63 12.49 10.78 25.46
N TRP A 64 12.64 10.00 26.54
CA TRP A 64 11.60 9.73 27.54
C TRP A 64 12.04 10.21 28.93
N GLU A 65 11.07 10.31 29.82
CA GLU A 65 11.24 10.55 31.24
C GLU A 65 10.53 9.45 32.04
N VAL A 66 10.97 9.24 33.27
CA VAL A 66 10.26 8.37 34.21
C VAL A 66 9.11 9.18 34.80
N ALA A 67 7.88 8.69 34.63
CA ALA A 67 6.71 9.35 35.18
C ALA A 67 6.57 9.10 36.69
N GLU A 68 5.84 9.98 37.39
CA GLU A 68 5.63 9.89 38.85
C GLU A 68 4.99 8.56 39.29
N ASP A 69 4.16 7.95 38.43
CA ASP A 69 3.49 6.67 38.68
C ASP A 69 4.37 5.44 38.35
N GLY A 70 5.64 5.67 38.03
CA GLY A 70 6.57 4.64 37.57
C GLY A 70 6.30 4.17 36.13
N GLY A 71 5.46 4.88 35.38
CA GLY A 71 5.31 4.77 33.94
C GLY A 71 6.42 5.50 33.17
N TRP A 72 6.13 5.81 31.92
CA TRP A 72 7.06 6.52 31.02
C TRP A 72 6.36 7.72 30.40
N GLN A 73 7.08 8.80 30.17
CA GLN A 73 6.54 10.02 29.57
C GLN A 73 7.43 10.42 28.39
N PHE A 74 6.84 10.80 27.27
CA PHE A 74 7.61 11.41 26.18
C PHE A 74 8.06 12.82 26.58
N HIS A 75 9.35 13.11 26.40
CA HIS A 75 9.89 14.46 26.55
C HIS A 75 9.25 15.39 25.49
N ASP A 76 8.85 16.60 25.92
CA ASP A 76 8.24 17.64 25.08
C ASP A 76 7.04 17.21 24.23
N PHE A 77 6.31 16.16 24.63
CA PHE A 77 5.24 15.61 23.80
C PHE A 77 4.16 16.65 23.43
N THR A 78 3.85 17.54 24.36
CA THR A 78 2.84 18.59 24.19
C THR A 78 3.21 19.63 23.15
N ASP A 79 4.52 19.84 22.92
CA ASP A 79 5.01 20.90 22.04
C ASP A 79 4.78 20.54 20.58
N TYR A 80 4.70 19.25 20.28
CA TYR A 80 4.37 18.72 18.96
C TYR A 80 2.86 18.57 18.72
N LEU A 81 2.02 18.75 19.74
CA LEU A 81 0.58 18.67 19.56
C LEU A 81 0.04 19.95 18.92
N PRO A 82 -0.93 19.84 17.98
CA PRO A 82 -1.58 21.02 17.43
C PRO A 82 -2.19 21.87 18.54
N SER A 83 -1.76 23.13 18.61
CA SER A 83 -2.35 24.12 19.53
C SER A 83 -3.85 24.25 19.32
N ASP A 84 -4.58 24.78 20.30
CA ASP A 84 -6.01 25.08 20.16
C ASP A 84 -6.30 25.96 18.96
N LYS A 85 -5.42 26.92 18.67
CA LYS A 85 -5.51 27.78 17.49
C LYS A 85 -5.44 26.96 16.19
N THR A 86 -4.48 26.04 16.09
CA THR A 86 -4.35 25.15 14.92
C THR A 86 -5.54 24.21 14.78
N ARG A 87 -6.08 23.71 15.90
CA ARG A 87 -7.28 22.86 15.92
C ARG A 87 -8.52 23.63 15.47
N ALA A 88 -8.72 24.85 15.97
CA ALA A 88 -9.83 25.72 15.59
C ALA A 88 -9.77 26.07 14.09
N ALA A 89 -8.59 26.43 13.58
CA ALA A 89 -8.41 26.73 12.16
C ALA A 89 -8.72 25.51 11.25
N ARG A 90 -8.26 24.31 11.63
CA ARG A 90 -8.59 23.07 10.89
C ARG A 90 -10.08 22.74 10.96
N ALA A 91 -10.72 22.94 12.10
CA ALA A 91 -12.15 22.73 12.26
C ALA A 91 -12.97 23.72 11.40
N GLU A 92 -12.58 24.99 11.36
CA GLU A 92 -13.23 26.01 10.53
C GLU A 92 -13.05 25.71 9.03
N ALA A 93 -11.83 25.36 8.60
CA ALA A 93 -11.56 24.95 7.22
C ALA A 93 -12.38 23.72 6.84
N GLY A 94 -12.48 22.72 7.73
CA GLY A 94 -13.34 21.55 7.56
C GLY A 94 -14.82 21.91 7.42
N ARG A 95 -15.33 22.81 8.28
CA ARG A 95 -16.71 23.31 8.23
C ARG A 95 -16.99 24.03 6.91
N LYS A 96 -16.12 24.95 6.49
CA LYS A 96 -16.25 25.67 5.21
C LYS A 96 -16.23 24.71 4.02
N GLY A 97 -15.33 23.74 4.02
CA GLY A 97 -15.26 22.72 2.96
C GLY A 97 -16.46 21.77 2.95
N ALA A 98 -17.09 21.51 4.10
CA ALA A 98 -18.33 20.76 4.17
C ALA A 98 -19.52 21.60 3.67
N GLU A 99 -19.64 22.85 4.10
CA GLU A 99 -20.69 23.77 3.65
C GLU A 99 -20.65 24.01 2.14
N ALA A 100 -19.46 24.15 1.55
CA ALA A 100 -19.31 24.28 0.10
C ALA A 100 -19.80 23.03 -0.66
N ARG A 101 -19.60 21.83 -0.11
CA ARG A 101 -19.98 20.55 -0.74
C ARG A 101 -21.43 20.16 -0.51
N TRP A 102 -21.95 20.43 0.69
CA TRP A 102 -23.25 19.92 1.15
C TRP A 102 -24.30 21.01 1.34
N GLY A 103 -23.90 22.28 1.44
CA GLY A 103 -24.79 23.41 1.74
C GLY A 103 -25.60 23.91 0.55
N LYS A 104 -25.13 23.68 -0.69
CA LYS A 104 -25.91 23.95 -1.90
C LYS A 104 -26.84 22.78 -2.20
N LYS A 105 -27.83 22.54 -1.34
CA LYS A 105 -29.00 21.77 -1.76
C LYS A 105 -29.71 22.65 -2.79
N PRO A 106 -29.83 22.23 -4.07
CA PRO A 106 -30.69 22.97 -4.99
C PRO A 106 -32.08 23.05 -4.35
N PRO A 107 -32.76 24.21 -4.43
CA PRO A 107 -34.09 24.35 -3.88
C PRO A 107 -34.96 23.23 -4.44
N ARG A 108 -35.52 22.44 -3.53
CA ARG A 108 -36.46 21.36 -3.83
C ARG A 108 -37.74 22.02 -4.33
N GLY A 109 -37.81 22.30 -5.63
CA GLY A 109 -38.94 23.00 -6.23
C GLY A 109 -38.69 23.62 -7.60
N THR A 110 -37.67 23.19 -8.35
CA THR A 110 -37.67 23.40 -9.80
C THR A 110 -37.96 22.07 -10.47
N ASP A 111 -39.22 21.65 -10.29
CA ASP A 111 -39.86 20.62 -11.10
C ASP A 111 -39.94 21.16 -12.54
N GLY A 112 -38.90 20.87 -13.32
CA GLY A 112 -38.76 21.42 -14.66
C GLY A 112 -37.92 20.51 -15.53
N ASN A 113 -38.32 19.24 -15.68
CA ASN A 113 -38.42 18.68 -17.03
C ASN A 113 -39.34 17.44 -17.06
N GLU A 114 -40.32 17.54 -17.94
CA GLU A 114 -41.20 16.50 -18.44
C GLU A 114 -40.43 15.28 -18.98
N PRO A 115 -41.06 14.09 -18.96
CA PRO A 115 -40.55 12.95 -19.72
C PRO A 115 -40.68 13.25 -21.22
N SER A 116 -39.55 13.51 -21.86
CA SER A 116 -39.47 13.63 -23.33
C SER A 116 -39.97 12.31 -23.94
N GLN A 117 -41.15 12.40 -24.58
CA GLN A 117 -41.77 11.32 -25.31
C GLN A 117 -40.84 10.84 -26.42
N SER A 118 -40.55 9.54 -26.38
CA SER A 118 -40.06 8.75 -27.49
C SER A 118 -40.95 8.92 -28.72
N GLN A 119 -40.54 9.78 -29.66
CA GLN A 119 -41.05 9.72 -31.03
C GLN A 119 -40.39 8.56 -31.75
N SER A 120 -41.16 7.49 -31.90
CA SER A 120 -41.00 6.48 -32.92
C SER A 120 -41.00 7.14 -34.30
N ALA A 121 -39.86 7.15 -34.97
CA ALA A 121 -39.77 7.41 -36.40
C ALA A 121 -38.92 6.31 -37.04
N SER A 122 -39.62 5.33 -37.58
CA SER A 122 -39.12 4.35 -38.53
C SER A 122 -38.52 5.06 -39.74
N GLN A 123 -37.24 4.86 -40.05
CA GLN A 123 -36.78 4.87 -41.44
C GLN A 123 -35.66 3.85 -41.68
N PRO A 124 -35.62 3.23 -42.88
CA PRO A 124 -34.80 2.07 -43.18
C PRO A 124 -33.43 2.45 -43.79
N ALA A 125 -32.58 1.44 -43.83
CA ALA A 125 -31.27 1.39 -44.47
C ALA A 125 -31.18 2.12 -45.82
N SER A 126 -30.06 2.80 -46.08
CA SER A 126 -29.05 2.40 -47.08
C SER A 126 -27.99 3.47 -47.32
N GLN A 127 -26.76 2.99 -47.49
CA GLN A 127 -25.65 3.50 -48.31
C GLN A 127 -24.43 4.21 -47.64
N PRO A 128 -23.21 3.89 -48.14
CA PRO A 128 -21.94 4.40 -47.64
C PRO A 128 -21.40 5.56 -48.48
N GLY A 129 -20.49 6.33 -47.88
CA GLY A 129 -19.40 6.97 -48.63
C GLY A 129 -19.17 8.45 -48.36
N SER A 130 -17.89 8.78 -48.33
CA SER A 130 -17.28 10.06 -48.72
C SER A 130 -17.05 11.10 -47.62
N HIS A 131 -15.78 11.16 -47.18
CA HIS A 131 -15.14 12.39 -46.71
C HIS A 131 -15.28 13.51 -47.75
N PRO A 132 -15.33 14.77 -47.32
CA PRO A 132 -14.20 15.63 -47.64
C PRO A 132 -13.77 16.60 -46.54
N SER A 133 -12.54 17.05 -46.74
CA SER A 133 -11.77 18.04 -45.99
C SER A 133 -12.39 19.43 -45.96
N GLY A 134 -12.08 20.15 -44.87
CA GLY A 134 -11.65 21.55 -44.90
C GLY A 134 -12.72 22.61 -44.91
N HIS A 135 -12.79 23.41 -43.84
CA HIS A 135 -12.99 24.84 -43.97
C HIS A 135 -12.35 25.61 -42.81
N ALA A 136 -11.45 26.50 -43.20
CA ALA A 136 -10.97 27.63 -42.42
C ALA A 136 -12.03 28.75 -42.37
N GLY A 137 -12.02 29.53 -41.30
CA GLY A 137 -12.79 30.75 -41.09
C GLY A 137 -12.92 31.00 -39.58
N SER A 138 -12.11 31.84 -38.93
CA SER A 138 -11.96 33.29 -39.04
C SER A 138 -13.11 34.09 -38.41
N HIS A 139 -12.70 34.94 -37.44
CA HIS A 139 -13.28 36.22 -37.02
C HIS A 139 -14.44 36.31 -36.00
N ARG A 140 -14.08 36.92 -34.85
CA ARG A 140 -14.69 38.03 -34.05
C ARG A 140 -14.68 37.63 -32.56
N GLY A 141 -13.93 38.25 -31.67
CA GLY A 141 -13.52 39.65 -31.60
C GLY A 141 -14.63 40.45 -30.94
N ASP A 142 -14.74 40.34 -29.61
CA ASP A 142 -15.40 41.31 -28.76
C ASP A 142 -14.63 41.39 -27.44
N GLY A 143 -14.01 42.55 -27.24
CA GLY A 143 -13.28 42.89 -26.04
C GLY A 143 -14.23 43.25 -24.91
N ASN A 144 -13.89 42.80 -23.72
CA ASN A 144 -14.35 43.41 -22.48
C ASN A 144 -13.32 43.13 -21.38
N GLU A 145 -12.25 43.93 -21.37
CA GLU A 145 -11.38 44.07 -20.21
C GLU A 145 -11.97 45.13 -19.26
N PRO A 146 -12.16 44.82 -17.98
CA PRO A 146 -11.98 45.80 -16.93
C PRO A 146 -10.58 45.63 -16.33
N SER A 147 -9.74 46.62 -16.61
CA SER A 147 -8.49 46.89 -15.90
C SER A 147 -8.81 47.38 -14.49
N ALA A 148 -8.48 46.59 -13.47
CA ALA A 148 -8.17 47.08 -12.12
C ALA A 148 -7.52 45.97 -11.27
N SER A 149 -6.20 46.10 -11.10
CA SER A 149 -5.46 45.96 -9.85
C SER A 149 -6.14 45.21 -8.70
N HIS A 150 -5.60 44.06 -8.30
CA HIS A 150 -5.25 43.82 -6.90
C HIS A 150 -4.26 42.67 -6.80
N GLU A 151 -3.16 42.98 -6.11
CA GLU A 151 -2.20 42.05 -5.56
C GLU A 151 -2.90 41.06 -4.61
N ASP A 152 -2.23 39.93 -4.38
CA ASP A 152 -2.32 39.06 -3.20
C ASP A 152 -2.91 37.64 -3.38
N ALA A 153 -2.16 36.70 -2.81
CA ALA A 153 -2.44 35.30 -2.50
C ALA A 153 -2.64 34.31 -3.68
N GLY A 154 -1.52 33.72 -4.12
CA GLY A 154 -1.51 32.45 -4.84
C GLY A 154 -2.24 31.35 -4.06
N LYS A 155 -3.38 30.91 -4.59
CA LYS A 155 -4.07 29.68 -4.18
C LYS A 155 -3.59 28.53 -5.07
N PRO A 156 -3.24 27.36 -4.52
CA PRO A 156 -2.99 26.19 -5.34
C PRO A 156 -4.33 25.67 -5.88
N GLU A 157 -4.55 25.82 -7.18
CA GLU A 157 -5.62 25.14 -7.91
C GLU A 157 -5.35 23.63 -7.93
N ALA A 158 -6.24 22.86 -7.30
CA ALA A 158 -6.28 21.42 -7.47
C ALA A 158 -7.02 21.11 -8.78
N HIS A 159 -6.28 20.70 -9.80
CA HIS A 159 -6.81 20.19 -11.05
C HIS A 159 -7.35 18.77 -10.82
N ASP A 160 -8.66 18.64 -10.57
CA ASP A 160 -9.36 17.35 -10.59
C ASP A 160 -9.83 17.07 -12.01
N GLY A 161 -8.97 16.38 -12.77
CA GLY A 161 -9.35 15.84 -14.08
C GLY A 161 -9.93 14.46 -13.89
N SER A 162 -11.25 14.29 -14.05
CA SER A 162 -11.90 13.00 -14.36
C SER A 162 -13.38 13.16 -14.68
N HIS A 163 -13.71 13.44 -15.94
CA HIS A 163 -15.03 13.16 -16.50
C HIS A 163 -14.86 12.42 -17.83
N ALA A 164 -15.01 11.09 -17.79
CA ALA A 164 -15.24 10.28 -18.98
C ALA A 164 -16.58 9.55 -18.80
N HIS A 165 -17.58 9.95 -19.59
CA HIS A 165 -18.85 9.27 -19.71
C HIS A 165 -18.68 8.05 -20.62
N GLY A 166 -18.71 6.84 -20.04
CA GLY A 166 -18.68 5.58 -20.79
C GLY A 166 -20.08 5.11 -21.18
N HIS A 167 -20.41 5.19 -22.47
CA HIS A 167 -21.56 4.53 -23.08
C HIS A 167 -21.32 3.01 -23.14
N TRP A 168 -22.23 2.22 -22.57
CA TRP A 168 -22.18 0.75 -22.65
C TRP A 168 -22.92 0.26 -23.89
N GLY A 169 -22.18 -0.33 -24.83
CA GLY A 169 -22.72 -1.19 -25.88
C GLY A 169 -22.47 -2.67 -25.54
N PRO A 170 -23.35 -3.60 -25.95
CA PRO A 170 -23.17 -5.03 -25.68
C PRO A 170 -22.05 -5.65 -26.53
N THR A 171 -21.07 -6.28 -25.88
CA THR A 171 -20.00 -7.07 -26.50
C THR A 171 -20.50 -8.42 -27.02
N PRO A 172 -20.11 -8.86 -28.23
CA PRO A 172 -20.42 -10.20 -28.76
C PRO A 172 -19.54 -11.29 -28.12
N ALA A 173 -20.09 -12.51 -28.10
CA ALA A 173 -19.51 -13.70 -27.44
C ALA A 173 -18.18 -14.18 -28.08
N PRO A 174 -17.24 -14.74 -27.28
CA PRO A 174 -15.96 -15.22 -27.78
C PRO A 174 -16.07 -16.61 -28.46
N SER A 175 -15.37 -16.75 -29.59
CA SER A 175 -15.13 -18.02 -30.29
C SER A 175 -14.14 -18.92 -29.53
N PRO A 176 -14.29 -20.26 -29.60
CA PRO A 176 -13.39 -21.20 -28.93
C PRO A 176 -12.01 -21.28 -29.62
N SER A 177 -10.95 -21.25 -28.82
CA SER A 177 -9.56 -21.42 -29.27
C SER A 177 -9.17 -22.90 -29.44
N PRO A 178 -8.28 -23.24 -30.38
CA PRO A 178 -7.88 -24.60 -30.69
C PRO A 178 -6.89 -25.20 -29.66
N THR A 179 -6.99 -26.51 -29.50
CA THR A 179 -6.21 -27.37 -28.60
C THR A 179 -4.73 -27.46 -29.03
N PRO A 180 -3.75 -27.38 -28.09
CA PRO A 180 -2.34 -27.59 -28.42
C PRO A 180 -1.98 -29.09 -28.51
N PRO A 181 -0.97 -29.47 -29.32
CA PRO A 181 -0.54 -30.86 -29.50
C PRO A 181 0.33 -31.38 -28.35
N SER A 182 0.22 -32.69 -28.10
CA SER A 182 0.85 -33.45 -27.03
C SER A 182 2.38 -33.48 -27.10
N SER A 183 3.04 -33.26 -25.95
CA SER A 183 4.49 -33.40 -25.79
C SER A 183 4.94 -34.87 -25.72
N PRO A 184 6.12 -35.22 -26.27
CA PRO A 184 6.66 -36.58 -26.22
C PRO A 184 7.32 -36.94 -24.87
N SER A 185 7.22 -38.22 -24.52
CA SER A 185 7.69 -38.84 -23.29
C SER A 185 9.22 -38.79 -23.09
N PRO A 186 9.71 -38.72 -21.83
CA PRO A 186 11.14 -38.78 -21.52
C PRO A 186 11.72 -40.22 -21.57
N PRO A 187 13.03 -40.37 -21.81
CA PRO A 187 13.70 -41.68 -21.90
C PRO A 187 13.93 -42.34 -20.53
N PRO A 188 14.15 -43.68 -20.49
CA PRO A 188 14.32 -44.45 -19.27
C PRO A 188 15.65 -44.15 -18.56
N ARG A 189 15.58 -43.99 -17.23
CA ARG A 189 16.74 -43.78 -16.35
C ARG A 189 17.51 -45.09 -16.15
N SER A 190 18.84 -45.00 -16.36
CA SER A 190 19.80 -46.07 -16.12
C SER A 190 20.02 -46.29 -14.62
N SER A 191 19.91 -47.55 -14.20
CA SER A 191 20.12 -48.03 -12.85
C SER A 191 21.62 -48.14 -12.54
N SER A 192 22.07 -47.55 -11.44
CA SER A 192 23.38 -47.87 -10.83
C SER A 192 23.20 -48.22 -9.36
N PRO A 193 23.93 -49.25 -8.85
CA PRO A 193 23.65 -49.84 -7.55
C PRO A 193 24.41 -49.16 -6.39
N GLN A 194 23.65 -48.91 -5.34
CA GLN A 194 23.92 -49.20 -3.92
C GLN A 194 25.39 -49.25 -3.46
N GLY A 195 25.78 -48.19 -2.74
CA GLY A 195 26.78 -48.24 -1.68
C GLY A 195 26.19 -47.57 -0.44
N ALA A 196 25.85 -48.36 0.58
CA ALA A 196 25.44 -47.90 1.90
C ALA A 196 26.66 -47.38 2.69
N PRO A 197 26.44 -46.42 3.59
CA PRO A 197 26.71 -46.75 4.99
C PRO A 197 25.52 -46.46 5.89
N ALA A 198 25.43 -47.31 6.90
CA ALA A 198 24.45 -47.31 7.97
C ALA A 198 24.68 -46.16 8.96
N GLU A 199 23.61 -45.90 9.73
CA GLU A 199 23.57 -45.17 11.00
C GLU A 199 23.40 -43.65 10.92
N ALA A 200 22.15 -43.23 10.72
CA ALA A 200 21.65 -41.97 11.25
C ALA A 200 20.32 -42.24 11.97
N GLY A 201 20.36 -42.18 13.30
CA GLY A 201 19.19 -42.34 14.17
C GLY A 201 18.11 -41.34 13.79
N GLY A 202 17.00 -41.86 13.26
CA GLY A 202 15.79 -41.09 13.04
C GLY A 202 15.15 -40.75 14.38
N GLU A 203 15.60 -39.68 15.02
CA GLU A 203 14.81 -38.96 16.01
C GLU A 203 13.61 -38.35 15.28
N GLY A 204 12.55 -39.17 15.12
CA GLY A 204 11.23 -38.72 14.72
C GLY A 204 10.73 -37.74 15.76
N ARG A 205 11.07 -36.46 15.57
CA ARG A 205 10.62 -35.34 16.37
C ARG A 205 9.10 -35.31 16.27
N GLN A 206 8.43 -35.98 17.20
CA GLN A 206 6.99 -35.88 17.40
C GLN A 206 6.72 -34.41 17.67
N GLU A 207 6.23 -33.72 16.64
CA GLU A 207 5.78 -32.35 16.77
C GLU A 207 4.63 -32.39 17.78
N SER A 208 4.85 -31.82 18.96
CA SER A 208 3.86 -31.87 20.03
C SER A 208 2.56 -31.24 19.54
N SER A 209 1.42 -31.80 19.98
CA SER A 209 0.08 -31.25 19.68
C SER A 209 -0.01 -29.75 20.00
N GLU A 210 0.72 -29.29 21.01
CA GLU A 210 0.86 -27.87 21.35
C GLU A 210 1.55 -27.04 20.25
N GLY A 211 2.56 -27.59 19.57
CA GLY A 211 3.25 -26.92 18.46
C GLY A 211 2.33 -26.70 17.27
N LEU A 212 1.54 -27.71 16.91
CA LEU A 212 0.51 -27.62 15.86
C LEU A 212 -0.57 -26.58 16.22
N ALA A 213 -1.05 -26.59 17.47
CA ALA A 213 -2.03 -25.60 17.93
C ALA A 213 -1.52 -24.16 17.83
N ARG A 214 -0.27 -23.91 18.24
CA ARG A 214 0.36 -22.57 18.12
C ARG A 214 0.54 -22.14 16.67
N ARG A 215 0.91 -23.06 15.76
CA ARG A 215 1.00 -22.77 14.32
C ARG A 215 -0.37 -22.41 13.74
N HIS A 216 -1.42 -23.12 14.13
CA HIS A 216 -2.78 -22.83 13.69
C HIS A 216 -3.30 -21.48 14.22
N GLU A 217 -3.04 -21.16 15.49
CA GLU A 217 -3.38 -19.87 16.09
C GLU A 217 -2.64 -18.71 15.39
N ALA A 218 -1.33 -18.86 15.15
CA ALA A 218 -0.54 -17.87 14.42
C ALA A 218 -1.06 -17.65 12.99
N ALA A 219 -1.42 -18.73 12.28
CA ALA A 219 -2.01 -18.65 10.95
C ALA A 219 -3.35 -17.90 10.96
N GLN A 220 -4.21 -18.14 11.96
CA GLN A 220 -5.49 -17.42 12.10
C GLN A 220 -5.29 -15.92 12.35
N VAL A 221 -4.32 -15.54 13.19
CA VAL A 221 -4.02 -14.11 13.45
C VAL A 221 -3.55 -13.41 12.17
N ILE A 222 -2.66 -14.05 11.41
CA ILE A 222 -2.18 -13.53 10.12
C ILE A 222 -3.35 -13.41 9.13
N GLN A 223 -4.23 -14.41 9.07
CA GLN A 223 -5.40 -14.42 8.20
C GLN A 223 -6.38 -13.30 8.55
N MET A 224 -6.66 -13.06 9.84
CA MET A 224 -7.51 -11.95 10.29
C MET A 224 -6.93 -10.58 9.92
N GLY A 225 -5.61 -10.41 10.08
CA GLY A 225 -4.90 -9.20 9.67
C GLY A 225 -5.03 -8.94 8.16
N LEU A 226 -4.83 -9.98 7.35
CA LEU A 226 -4.97 -9.90 5.90
C LEU A 226 -6.40 -9.57 5.47
N VAL A 227 -7.43 -10.17 6.09
CA VAL A 227 -8.83 -9.84 5.78
C VAL A 227 -9.11 -8.36 6.02
N ALA A 228 -8.66 -7.80 7.15
CA ALA A 228 -8.83 -6.38 7.44
C ALA A 228 -8.07 -5.48 6.44
N GLU A 229 -6.85 -5.87 6.05
CA GLU A 229 -6.05 -5.18 5.03
C GLU A 229 -6.79 -5.11 3.68
N ILE A 230 -7.33 -6.24 3.21
CA ILE A 230 -8.07 -6.31 1.94
C ILE A 230 -9.39 -5.55 2.00
N GLN A 231 -10.12 -5.61 3.12
CA GLN A 231 -11.37 -4.83 3.27
C GLN A 231 -11.14 -3.32 3.24
N ASN A 232 -9.98 -2.84 3.71
CA ASN A 232 -9.64 -1.43 3.61
C ASN A 232 -9.39 -0.99 2.16
N LEU A 233 -8.84 -1.89 1.32
CA LEU A 233 -8.64 -1.63 -0.10
C LEU A 233 -9.95 -1.74 -0.89
N ARG A 234 -10.83 -2.68 -0.50
CA ARG A 234 -12.09 -3.00 -1.19
C ARG A 234 -13.25 -3.12 -0.19
N PRO A 235 -13.82 -2.00 0.27
CA PRO A 235 -14.88 -2.00 1.29
C PRO A 235 -16.16 -2.73 0.86
N GLU A 236 -16.39 -2.86 -0.44
CA GLU A 236 -17.51 -3.59 -1.01
C GLU A 236 -17.35 -5.12 -0.93
N TRP A 237 -16.15 -5.63 -0.63
CA TRP A 237 -15.92 -7.06 -0.41
C TRP A 237 -16.20 -7.46 1.04
N SER A 238 -17.14 -8.38 1.20
CA SER A 238 -17.47 -8.93 2.52
C SER A 238 -16.30 -9.75 3.11
N ALA A 239 -16.13 -9.73 4.43
CA ALA A 239 -15.13 -10.56 5.11
C ALA A 239 -15.31 -12.06 4.82
N ALA A 240 -16.56 -12.50 4.63
CA ALA A 240 -16.89 -13.88 4.31
C ALA A 240 -16.39 -14.30 2.91
N SER A 241 -16.55 -13.44 1.90
CA SER A 241 -16.05 -13.73 0.55
C SER A 241 -14.52 -13.71 0.48
N ILE A 242 -13.87 -12.83 1.25
CA ILE A 242 -12.41 -12.80 1.38
C ILE A 242 -11.89 -14.08 2.04
N ARG A 243 -12.52 -14.53 3.15
CA ARG A 243 -12.14 -15.80 3.81
C ARG A 243 -12.33 -17.00 2.88
N ARG A 244 -13.46 -17.08 2.18
CA ARG A 244 -13.73 -18.16 1.22
C ARG A 244 -12.67 -18.22 0.12
N ALA A 245 -12.16 -17.08 -0.34
CA ALA A 245 -11.07 -17.05 -1.34
C ALA A 245 -9.74 -17.55 -0.76
N LEU A 246 -9.45 -17.26 0.51
CA LEU A 246 -8.24 -17.76 1.20
C LEU A 246 -8.30 -19.25 1.53
N GLU A 247 -9.50 -19.79 1.72
CA GLU A 247 -9.75 -21.22 1.97
C GLU A 247 -9.73 -22.07 0.69
N HIS A 248 -9.58 -21.45 -0.49
CA HIS A 248 -9.55 -22.17 -1.76
C HIS A 248 -8.28 -23.06 -1.87
N PRO A 249 -8.37 -24.33 -2.31
CA PRO A 249 -7.22 -25.25 -2.41
C PRO A 249 -6.02 -24.66 -3.16
N ASP A 250 -6.24 -24.07 -4.33
CA ASP A 250 -5.17 -23.44 -5.14
C ASP A 250 -4.48 -22.26 -4.45
N VAL A 251 -5.09 -21.70 -3.40
CA VAL A 251 -4.54 -20.61 -2.59
C VAL A 251 -3.86 -21.16 -1.34
N THR A 252 -4.46 -22.16 -0.67
CA THR A 252 -3.91 -22.75 0.57
C THR A 252 -2.65 -23.57 0.33
N GLU A 253 -2.45 -24.12 -0.86
CA GLU A 253 -1.21 -24.81 -1.25
C GLU A 253 -0.02 -23.86 -1.46
N ARG A 254 -0.25 -22.54 -1.50
CA ARG A 254 0.79 -21.55 -1.77
C ARG A 254 1.40 -20.97 -0.48
N PRO A 255 2.67 -20.52 -0.50
CA PRO A 255 3.28 -19.87 0.65
C PRO A 255 2.49 -18.64 1.11
N ALA A 256 2.27 -18.50 2.42
CA ALA A 256 1.43 -17.44 2.99
C ALA A 256 1.85 -16.01 2.57
N ASP A 257 3.15 -15.73 2.51
CA ASP A 257 3.67 -14.42 2.07
C ASP A 257 3.35 -14.14 0.59
N LEU A 258 3.42 -15.17 -0.25
CA LEU A 258 3.08 -15.07 -1.67
C LEU A 258 1.59 -14.78 -1.83
N VAL A 259 0.73 -15.49 -1.08
CA VAL A 259 -0.72 -15.29 -1.04
C VAL A 259 -1.06 -13.86 -0.61
N ARG A 260 -0.42 -13.36 0.45
CA ARG A 260 -0.63 -11.98 0.91
C ARG A 260 -0.33 -10.96 -0.18
N ILE A 261 0.84 -11.04 -0.82
CA ILE A 261 1.23 -10.08 -1.88
C ILE A 261 0.30 -10.20 -3.08
N ALA A 262 -0.04 -11.42 -3.50
CA ALA A 262 -0.95 -11.66 -4.61
C ALA A 262 -2.35 -11.10 -4.33
N PHE A 263 -2.86 -11.28 -3.11
CA PHE A 263 -4.19 -10.79 -2.77
C PHE A 263 -4.27 -9.27 -2.74
N VAL A 264 -3.23 -8.59 -2.24
CA VAL A 264 -3.12 -7.12 -2.32
C VAL A 264 -3.11 -6.65 -3.78
N LEU A 265 -2.39 -7.35 -4.66
CA LEU A 265 -2.39 -7.04 -6.10
C LEU A 265 -3.79 -7.21 -6.73
N VAL A 266 -4.47 -8.31 -6.42
CA VAL A 266 -5.84 -8.59 -6.90
C VAL A 266 -6.83 -7.53 -6.39
N ALA A 267 -6.70 -7.13 -5.12
CA ALA A 267 -7.55 -6.10 -4.52
C ALA A 267 -7.28 -4.70 -5.11
N SER A 268 -6.03 -4.40 -5.48
CA SER A 268 -5.64 -3.12 -6.08
C SER A 268 -6.03 -2.97 -7.56
N ASP A 269 -6.37 -4.07 -8.23
CA ASP A 269 -6.82 -4.06 -9.62
C ASP A 269 -8.30 -3.62 -9.71
N PRO A 270 -8.61 -2.45 -10.32
CA PRO A 270 -9.98 -1.94 -10.42
C PRO A 270 -10.89 -2.85 -11.26
N GLU A 271 -10.33 -3.64 -12.17
CA GLU A 271 -11.09 -4.58 -13.00
C GLU A 271 -11.51 -5.84 -12.24
N THR A 272 -10.90 -6.11 -11.07
CA THR A 272 -11.31 -7.26 -10.26
C THR A 272 -12.59 -6.95 -9.52
N GLN A 273 -13.69 -7.64 -9.82
CA GLN A 273 -14.96 -7.43 -9.11
C GLN A 273 -15.13 -8.29 -7.86
N HIS A 274 -14.44 -9.44 -7.75
CA HIS A 274 -14.62 -10.38 -6.65
C HIS A 274 -13.29 -10.99 -6.15
N PRO A 275 -13.19 -11.31 -4.85
CA PRO A 275 -11.97 -11.87 -4.25
C PRO A 275 -11.62 -13.26 -4.78
N GLY A 276 -12.62 -14.03 -5.25
CA GLY A 276 -12.41 -15.35 -5.84
C GLY A 276 -11.49 -15.35 -7.07
N ARG A 277 -11.21 -14.18 -7.67
CA ARG A 277 -10.25 -14.05 -8.76
C ARG A 277 -8.85 -14.48 -8.33
N LEU A 278 -8.52 -14.37 -7.04
CA LEU A 278 -7.25 -14.83 -6.47
C LEU A 278 -6.92 -16.28 -6.84
N ALA A 279 -7.91 -17.17 -6.79
CA ALA A 279 -7.73 -18.60 -7.07
C ALA A 279 -7.40 -18.90 -8.54
N ALA A 280 -7.76 -18.01 -9.47
CA ALA A 280 -7.41 -18.21 -10.87
C ALA A 280 -5.91 -18.04 -11.12
N ASP A 281 -5.39 -18.73 -12.13
CA ASP A 281 -4.03 -18.50 -12.63
C ASP A 281 -3.97 -17.17 -13.38
N GLY A 282 -3.56 -16.12 -12.67
CA GLY A 282 -3.42 -14.78 -13.21
C GLY A 282 -2.03 -14.16 -13.03
N PRO A 283 -1.79 -12.99 -13.65
CA PRO A 283 -0.50 -12.31 -13.63
C PRO A 283 -0.07 -11.88 -12.22
N TRP A 284 -1.00 -11.75 -11.27
CA TRP A 284 -0.71 -11.41 -9.88
C TRP A 284 0.18 -12.44 -9.18
N TRP A 285 0.11 -13.72 -9.54
CA TRP A 285 1.01 -14.73 -8.96
C TRP A 285 2.46 -14.52 -9.37
N HIS A 286 2.71 -14.25 -10.66
CA HIS A 286 4.06 -13.95 -11.15
C HIS A 286 4.58 -12.61 -10.62
N LEU A 287 3.71 -11.61 -10.49
CA LEU A 287 4.04 -10.33 -9.87
C LEU A 287 4.36 -10.48 -8.38
N ALA A 288 3.57 -11.28 -7.66
CA ALA A 288 3.81 -11.59 -6.24
C ALA A 288 5.14 -12.32 -6.05
N ALA A 289 5.44 -13.32 -6.88
CA ALA A 289 6.70 -14.05 -6.82
C ALA A 289 7.91 -13.13 -7.08
N ARG A 290 7.79 -12.18 -8.03
CA ARG A 290 8.82 -11.16 -8.27
C ARG A 290 9.03 -10.23 -7.09
N ARG A 291 7.96 -9.86 -6.38
CA ARG A 291 8.02 -9.01 -5.17
C ARG A 291 8.52 -9.76 -3.94
N GLN A 292 8.21 -11.06 -3.82
CA GLN A 292 8.63 -11.89 -2.69
C GLN A 292 10.11 -12.23 -2.77
N ARG A 293 10.67 -12.36 -3.98
CA ARG A 293 12.11 -12.59 -4.13
C ARG A 293 12.84 -11.50 -3.35
N PRO A 294 13.62 -11.86 -2.31
CA PRO A 294 14.48 -10.88 -1.67
C PRO A 294 15.28 -10.25 -2.79
N SER A 295 15.25 -8.92 -2.86
CA SER A 295 16.13 -8.21 -3.79
C SER A 295 17.49 -8.83 -3.58
N PRO A 296 18.11 -9.45 -4.62
CA PRO A 296 19.39 -10.12 -4.43
C PRO A 296 20.27 -9.14 -3.68
N ALA A 297 20.84 -9.59 -2.56
CA ALA A 297 21.67 -8.74 -1.71
C ALA A 297 22.55 -7.95 -2.65
N ARG A 298 22.32 -6.62 -2.68
CA ARG A 298 22.87 -5.78 -3.74
C ARG A 298 24.37 -6.06 -3.70
N PRO A 299 24.96 -6.63 -4.75
CA PRO A 299 26.37 -7.01 -4.67
C PRO A 299 27.12 -5.73 -4.32
N GLU A 300 28.08 -5.84 -3.40
CA GLU A 300 28.92 -4.68 -3.00
C GLU A 300 29.60 -4.03 -4.22
N TRP A 301 29.64 -4.76 -5.33
CA TRP A 301 30.27 -4.44 -6.59
C TRP A 301 29.28 -4.56 -7.75
N CYS A 302 29.41 -3.68 -8.76
CA CYS A 302 28.45 -3.56 -9.85
C CYS A 302 28.61 -4.59 -10.98
N GLY A 303 29.56 -5.53 -10.88
CA GLY A 303 29.73 -6.58 -11.91
C GLY A 303 30.61 -6.19 -13.10
N ALA A 304 30.58 -4.93 -13.54
CA ALA A 304 31.09 -4.52 -14.85
C ALA A 304 32.47 -3.84 -14.83
N CYS A 305 32.97 -3.50 -13.65
CA CYS A 305 34.14 -2.64 -13.48
C CYS A 305 35.18 -3.44 -12.66
N GLU A 306 36.22 -3.97 -13.33
CA GLU A 306 37.23 -4.88 -12.74
C GLU A 306 38.19 -4.19 -11.74
N SER A 307 38.17 -2.86 -11.62
CA SER A 307 39.07 -2.15 -10.72
C SER A 307 38.49 -2.02 -9.31
N ASP A 308 39.29 -2.45 -8.32
CA ASP A 308 38.98 -2.39 -6.88
C ASP A 308 38.73 -0.96 -6.35
N SER A 309 39.09 0.07 -7.14
CA SER A 309 38.90 1.50 -6.83
C SER A 309 37.47 2.03 -7.06
N HIS A 310 36.53 1.21 -7.53
CA HIS A 310 35.15 1.64 -7.86
C HIS A 310 34.08 0.97 -6.98
N ARG A 311 34.45 0.62 -5.74
CA ARG A 311 33.48 0.35 -4.68
C ARG A 311 32.67 1.64 -4.45
N MET A 312 31.36 1.47 -4.28
CA MET A 312 30.49 2.32 -3.46
C MET A 312 31.14 3.67 -3.06
N VAL A 313 30.97 4.71 -3.88
CA VAL A 313 31.64 6.01 -3.66
C VAL A 313 30.85 6.76 -2.60
N GLU A 314 31.50 7.15 -1.52
CA GLU A 314 30.97 8.18 -0.64
C GLU A 314 30.93 9.49 -1.40
N VAL A 315 29.73 9.95 -1.71
CA VAL A 315 29.53 11.27 -2.28
C VAL A 315 29.70 12.28 -1.14
N ALA A 316 30.03 13.53 -1.44
CA ALA A 316 30.24 14.59 -0.44
C ALA A 316 29.05 14.80 0.52
N ASP A 317 27.87 14.24 0.22
CA ASP A 317 26.69 14.20 1.08
C ASP A 317 26.71 13.07 2.14
N GLY A 318 27.81 12.32 2.24
CA GLY A 318 27.97 11.16 3.13
C GLY A 318 27.14 9.94 2.72
N ARG A 319 26.47 9.98 1.56
CA ARG A 319 25.70 8.84 1.04
C ARG A 319 26.57 8.01 0.14
N VAL A 320 26.47 6.71 0.33
CA VAL A 320 27.14 5.75 -0.51
C VAL A 320 26.33 5.56 -1.81
N ARG A 321 26.92 5.92 -2.95
CA ARG A 321 26.26 5.78 -4.26
C ARG A 321 26.98 4.80 -5.18
N ARG A 322 26.25 4.32 -6.17
CA ARG A 322 26.82 3.49 -7.24
C ARG A 322 27.85 4.29 -8.02
N CYS A 323 28.87 3.60 -8.54
CA CYS A 323 29.86 4.21 -9.42
C CYS A 323 29.13 4.93 -10.58
N PRO A 324 29.31 6.25 -10.76
CA PRO A 324 28.62 7.01 -11.79
C PRO A 324 29.05 6.60 -13.21
N VAL A 325 30.17 5.87 -13.36
CA VAL A 325 30.63 5.33 -14.65
C VAL A 325 29.79 4.15 -15.08
N CYS A 326 29.56 3.18 -14.17
CA CYS A 326 28.84 1.94 -14.48
C CYS A 326 27.29 2.14 -14.35
N HIS A 327 26.86 3.17 -13.62
CA HIS A 327 25.47 3.61 -13.49
C HIS A 327 25.37 5.14 -13.56
N PRO A 328 25.49 5.73 -14.76
CA PRO A 328 25.28 7.15 -14.92
C PRO A 328 23.89 7.48 -14.41
N LEU A 329 23.81 8.39 -13.44
CA LEU A 329 22.54 8.93 -13.02
C LEU A 329 21.95 9.55 -14.29
N GLU A 330 20.88 8.97 -14.82
CA GLU A 330 20.07 9.67 -15.79
C GLU A 330 19.66 10.97 -15.12
N VAL A 331 20.35 12.05 -15.49
CA VAL A 331 19.98 13.39 -15.12
C VAL A 331 18.64 13.59 -15.80
N ARG A 332 17.56 13.38 -15.04
CA ARG A 332 16.25 13.88 -15.43
C ARG A 332 16.40 15.40 -15.48
N THR A 333 16.73 15.91 -16.65
CA THR A 333 16.65 17.34 -16.96
C THR A 333 15.22 17.76 -16.65
N ALA A 334 15.09 18.63 -15.65
CA ALA A 334 13.84 19.22 -15.23
C ALA A 334 13.24 20.09 -16.34
#